data_AF-A0A058ZKQ2-F1
#
_entry.id   AF-A0A058ZKQ2-F1
#
_cell.length_a   1.000
_cell.length_b   1.000
_cell.length_c   1.000
_cell.angle_alpha   90.00
_cell.angle_beta   90.00
_cell.angle_gamma   90.00
#
_symmetry.space_group_name_H-M   'P 1'
#
loop_
_entity.id
_entity.type
_entity.pdbx_description
1 polymer ?
#
loop_
_entity_poly.entity_id
_entity_poly.type
_entity_poly.pdbx_seq_one_letter_code
_entity_poly.pdbx_strand_id
1 'polypeptide(L)'
;MSHAGNLPINDRANIVLRMLTGLATAGVEEVVIMPENGGIRTQLMRTITRENNMGTLRFPKVTYLDMPVTCTADDSAEAARQMAAQGVGAIAVLGGDGTNRVVVANSGNTPIAGVSTGTNNAFPELREPTITGLAVGLAVTGQVPPEYAFQDNKLLEVRVNDDREIALVDVAVVAERFVGARAIWKTANFRDLFTTFGLPEGIGMSSIVGLLAPLDRQTPEGRRVRLVPLERADASIIAPIAPGLIEEVGIGGVERMDPNVLFLPSVSVGSIALDGERELTFSETDDVSIRLKTDAFRTVNVPACMAFAAKRGLLTREVQTAVHEAL
;
A
#
# COMPACT_ATOMS: atom_id res chain seq x y z
N MET A 1 -9.50 13.57 18.16
CA MET A 1 -10.45 12.66 17.49
C MET A 1 -10.11 12.65 16.02
N SER A 2 -9.88 11.49 15.41
CA SER A 2 -9.51 11.38 13.98
C SER A 2 -10.74 11.56 13.09
N HIS A 3 -10.64 12.38 12.05
CA HIS A 3 -11.74 12.66 11.09
C HIS A 3 -11.63 11.84 9.79
N ALA A 4 -11.18 10.59 9.86
CA ALA A 4 -11.09 9.72 8.68
C ALA A 4 -12.49 9.25 8.23
N GLY A 5 -12.83 9.45 6.95
CA GLY A 5 -14.08 8.97 6.36
C GLY A 5 -13.94 7.58 5.77
N ASN A 6 -14.91 6.70 6.02
CA ASN A 6 -15.01 5.41 5.33
C ASN A 6 -15.74 5.59 3.99
N LEU A 7 -15.15 5.07 2.91
CA LEU A 7 -15.73 5.14 1.57
C LEU A 7 -17.03 4.30 1.49
N PRO A 8 -18.16 4.88 1.04
CA PRO A 8 -19.38 4.14 0.72
C PRO A 8 -19.15 3.00 -0.27
N ILE A 9 -19.99 1.95 -0.20
CA ILE A 9 -19.91 0.78 -1.08
C ILE A 9 -19.95 1.18 -2.56
N ASN A 10 -20.85 2.11 -2.92
CA ASN A 10 -20.99 2.60 -4.29
C ASN A 10 -19.68 3.19 -4.83
N ASP A 11 -18.95 3.92 -3.99
CA ASP A 11 -17.70 4.55 -4.39
C ASP A 11 -16.59 3.50 -4.58
N ARG A 12 -16.57 2.45 -3.76
CA ARG A 12 -15.65 1.31 -3.93
C ARG A 12 -15.94 0.57 -5.24
N ALA A 13 -17.20 0.29 -5.55
CA ALA A 13 -17.58 -0.33 -6.82
C ALA A 13 -17.22 0.55 -8.02
N ASN A 14 -17.39 1.87 -7.91
CA ASN A 14 -16.98 2.83 -8.94
C ASN A 14 -15.46 2.91 -9.12
N ILE A 15 -14.67 2.72 -8.06
CA ILE A 15 -13.21 2.59 -8.16
C ILE A 15 -12.87 1.36 -9.01
N VAL A 16 -13.45 0.19 -8.71
CA VAL A 16 -13.20 -1.05 -9.46
C VAL A 16 -13.61 -0.90 -10.92
N LEU A 17 -14.80 -0.34 -11.21
CA LEU A 17 -15.25 -0.08 -12.58
C LEU A 17 -14.27 0.79 -13.37
N ARG A 18 -13.78 1.87 -12.77
CA ARG A 18 -12.79 2.76 -13.39
C ARG A 18 -11.47 2.05 -13.69
N MET A 19 -11.00 1.20 -12.78
CA MET A 19 -9.82 0.38 -13.02
C MET A 19 -10.04 -0.59 -14.19
N LEU A 20 -11.18 -1.29 -14.22
CA LEU A 20 -11.51 -2.22 -15.31
C LEU A 20 -11.57 -1.51 -16.67
N THR A 21 -12.05 -0.26 -16.73
CA THR A 21 -12.02 0.55 -17.96
C THR A 21 -10.59 0.80 -18.44
N GLY A 22 -9.68 1.15 -17.53
CA GLY A 22 -8.26 1.34 -17.85
C GLY A 22 -7.60 0.03 -18.34
N LEU A 23 -7.87 -1.07 -17.65
CA LEU A 23 -7.39 -2.41 -18.00
C LEU A 23 -7.87 -2.84 -19.40
N ALA A 24 -9.17 -2.69 -19.68
CA ALA A 24 -9.73 -3.02 -21.00
C ALA A 24 -9.14 -2.16 -22.12
N THR A 25 -8.92 -0.87 -21.86
CA THR A 25 -8.33 0.06 -22.83
C THR A 25 -6.91 -0.36 -23.21
N ALA A 26 -6.15 -0.88 -22.25
CA ALA A 26 -4.83 -1.44 -22.48
C ALA A 26 -4.84 -2.89 -23.02
N GLY A 27 -6.00 -3.49 -23.30
CA GLY A 27 -6.09 -4.83 -23.89
C GLY A 27 -6.01 -5.99 -22.90
N VAL A 28 -6.28 -5.76 -21.61
CA VAL A 28 -6.44 -6.86 -20.65
C VAL A 28 -7.76 -7.58 -20.91
N GLU A 29 -7.70 -8.88 -21.15
CA GLU A 29 -8.87 -9.69 -21.51
C GLU A 29 -9.57 -10.34 -20.31
N GLU A 30 -8.83 -10.71 -19.26
CA GLU A 30 -9.37 -11.41 -18.10
C GLU A 30 -8.92 -10.76 -16.78
N VAL A 31 -9.84 -10.69 -15.82
CA VAL A 31 -9.59 -10.22 -14.46
C VAL A 31 -10.25 -11.18 -13.49
N VAL A 32 -9.52 -11.58 -12.47
CA VAL A 32 -10.03 -12.35 -11.33
C VAL A 32 -10.15 -11.44 -10.10
N ILE A 33 -11.26 -11.55 -9.37
CA ILE A 33 -11.59 -10.68 -8.23
C ILE A 33 -11.83 -11.52 -6.98
N MET A 34 -11.34 -11.06 -5.83
CA MET A 34 -11.66 -11.63 -4.52
C MET A 34 -13.17 -11.46 -4.23
N PRO A 35 -13.90 -12.51 -3.81
CA PRO A 35 -15.30 -12.37 -3.42
C PRO A 35 -15.45 -11.51 -2.15
N GLU A 36 -16.60 -10.87 -2.01
CA GLU A 36 -16.95 -10.02 -0.87
C GLU A 36 -18.45 -10.04 -0.59
N ASN A 37 -18.85 -9.75 0.65
CA ASN A 37 -20.25 -9.73 1.09
C ASN A 37 -20.83 -8.30 1.23
N GLY A 38 -20.08 -7.27 0.84
CA GLY A 38 -20.48 -5.85 0.94
C GLY A 38 -21.31 -5.35 -0.24
N GLY A 39 -21.53 -6.15 -1.29
CA GLY A 39 -22.44 -5.82 -2.41
C GLY A 39 -21.76 -5.14 -3.60
N ILE A 40 -20.44 -4.96 -3.57
CA ILE A 40 -19.62 -4.51 -4.70
C ILE A 40 -19.83 -5.44 -5.88
N ARG A 41 -19.83 -6.77 -5.68
CA ARG A 41 -20.04 -7.76 -6.74
C ARG A 41 -21.35 -7.52 -7.49
N THR A 42 -22.45 -7.35 -6.76
CA THR A 42 -23.79 -7.14 -7.34
C THR A 42 -23.84 -5.87 -8.17
N GLN A 43 -23.29 -4.76 -7.65
CA GLN A 43 -23.25 -3.49 -8.36
C GLN A 43 -22.36 -3.55 -9.60
N LEU A 44 -21.17 -4.16 -9.47
CA LEU A 44 -20.20 -4.32 -10.55
C LEU A 44 -20.80 -5.12 -11.72
N MET A 45 -21.36 -6.30 -11.43
CA MET A 45 -21.93 -7.17 -12.46
C MET A 45 -23.16 -6.57 -13.14
N ARG A 46 -23.99 -5.82 -12.38
CA ARG A 46 -25.14 -5.09 -12.95
C ARG A 46 -24.68 -4.05 -13.98
N THR A 47 -23.66 -3.26 -13.65
CA THR A 47 -23.11 -2.25 -14.56
C THR A 47 -22.46 -2.90 -15.78
N ILE A 48 -21.58 -3.90 -15.59
CA ILE A 48 -20.92 -4.61 -16.69
C ILE A 48 -21.95 -5.20 -17.68
N THR A 49 -22.98 -5.87 -17.16
CA THR A 49 -24.05 -6.45 -18.00
C THR A 49 -24.79 -5.38 -18.79
N ARG A 50 -25.11 -4.25 -18.14
CA ARG A 50 -25.81 -3.14 -18.79
C ARG A 50 -24.99 -2.54 -19.93
N GLU A 51 -23.71 -2.25 -19.69
CA GLU A 51 -22.82 -1.65 -20.71
C GLU A 51 -22.56 -2.62 -21.87
N ASN A 52 -22.40 -3.92 -21.59
CA ASN A 52 -22.26 -4.94 -22.63
C ASN A 52 -23.52 -5.02 -23.52
N ASN A 53 -24.72 -4.93 -22.95
CA ASN A 53 -25.97 -4.94 -23.71
C ASN A 53 -26.15 -3.67 -24.58
N MET A 54 -25.62 -2.54 -24.14
CA MET A 54 -25.66 -1.28 -24.90
C MET A 54 -24.53 -1.17 -25.94
N GLY A 55 -23.51 -2.03 -25.86
CA GLY A 55 -22.35 -1.98 -26.75
C GLY A 55 -21.45 -0.74 -26.56
N THR A 56 -21.61 -0.03 -25.45
CA THR A 56 -20.99 1.27 -25.17
C THR A 56 -19.57 1.15 -24.64
N LEU A 57 -19.31 0.17 -23.78
CA LEU A 57 -18.02 -0.10 -23.16
C LEU A 57 -17.75 -1.59 -23.14
N ARG A 58 -16.49 -1.96 -23.39
CA ARG A 58 -16.01 -3.34 -23.23
C ARG A 58 -15.21 -3.41 -21.94
N PHE A 59 -15.59 -4.34 -21.07
CA PHE A 59 -14.82 -4.69 -19.88
C PHE A 59 -14.08 -6.01 -20.11
N PRO A 60 -12.99 -6.28 -19.36
CA PRO A 60 -12.40 -7.61 -19.35
C PRO A 60 -13.41 -8.62 -18.82
N LYS A 61 -13.23 -9.89 -19.16
CA LYS A 61 -13.99 -11.00 -18.56
C LYS A 61 -13.66 -11.06 -17.07
N VAL A 62 -14.67 -10.74 -16.25
CA VAL A 62 -14.56 -10.77 -14.79
C VAL A 62 -14.94 -12.15 -14.26
N THR A 63 -14.02 -12.76 -13.53
CA THR A 63 -14.25 -13.99 -12.74
C THR A 63 -13.99 -13.70 -11.27
N TYR A 64 -14.47 -14.59 -10.39
CA TYR A 64 -14.25 -14.48 -8.95
C TYR A 64 -13.48 -15.70 -8.46
N LEU A 65 -12.62 -15.49 -7.47
CA LEU A 65 -11.95 -16.59 -6.79
C LEU A 65 -12.97 -17.49 -6.10
N ASP A 66 -12.68 -18.79 -6.09
CA ASP A 66 -13.46 -19.78 -5.36
C ASP A 66 -12.87 -19.91 -3.94
N MET A 67 -13.38 -19.10 -3.03
CA MET A 67 -12.96 -19.05 -1.64
C MET A 67 -14.09 -18.59 -0.72
N PRO A 68 -14.13 -19.05 0.55
CA PRO A 68 -15.06 -18.51 1.54
C PRO A 68 -14.71 -17.06 1.88
N VAL A 69 -15.72 -16.29 2.29
CA VAL A 69 -15.54 -14.92 2.79
C VAL A 69 -15.73 -14.94 4.30
N THR A 70 -14.65 -14.72 5.05
CA THR A 70 -14.63 -14.71 6.52
C THR A 70 -14.75 -13.30 7.11
N CYS A 71 -14.65 -12.26 6.27
CA CYS A 71 -14.61 -10.86 6.65
C CYS A 71 -13.43 -10.51 7.57
N THR A 72 -12.29 -11.18 7.36
CA THR A 72 -11.04 -10.93 8.09
C THR A 72 -9.90 -10.62 7.13
N ALA A 73 -8.74 -10.23 7.67
CA ALA A 73 -7.52 -10.06 6.87
C ALA A 73 -7.14 -11.34 6.10
N ASP A 74 -7.54 -12.52 6.58
CA ASP A 74 -7.24 -13.80 5.94
C ASP A 74 -7.85 -13.92 4.54
N ASP A 75 -8.96 -13.22 4.27
CA ASP A 75 -9.56 -13.19 2.93
C ASP A 75 -8.60 -12.53 1.92
N SER A 76 -7.95 -11.42 2.30
CA SER A 76 -6.96 -10.76 1.44
C SER A 76 -5.69 -11.60 1.28
N ALA A 77 -5.27 -12.30 2.34
CA ALA A 77 -4.11 -13.19 2.30
C ALA A 77 -4.35 -14.38 1.38
N GLU A 78 -5.52 -15.02 1.48
CA GLU A 78 -5.88 -16.16 0.65
C GLU A 78 -6.08 -15.76 -0.81
N ALA A 79 -6.74 -14.63 -1.07
CA ALA A 79 -6.86 -14.12 -2.42
C ALA A 79 -5.51 -13.84 -3.07
N ALA A 80 -4.57 -13.24 -2.34
CA ALA A 80 -3.22 -12.98 -2.83
C ALA A 80 -2.47 -14.27 -3.19
N ARG A 81 -2.58 -15.31 -2.34
CA ARG A 81 -1.98 -16.64 -2.62
C ARG A 81 -2.58 -17.29 -3.86
N GLN A 82 -3.91 -17.29 -3.99
CA GLN A 82 -4.57 -17.88 -5.15
C GLN A 82 -4.25 -17.12 -6.44
N MET A 83 -4.26 -15.79 -6.41
CA MET A 83 -3.89 -14.96 -7.57
C MET A 83 -2.43 -15.19 -7.98
N ALA A 84 -1.50 -15.28 -7.02
CA ALA A 84 -0.11 -15.59 -7.29
C ALA A 84 0.05 -17.01 -7.87
N ALA A 85 -0.65 -18.01 -7.32
CA ALA A 85 -0.63 -19.39 -7.84
C ALA A 85 -1.22 -19.51 -9.25
N GLN A 86 -2.20 -18.66 -9.60
CA GLN A 86 -2.76 -18.56 -10.95
C GLN A 86 -1.84 -17.80 -11.93
N GLY A 87 -0.77 -17.17 -11.45
CA GLY A 87 0.19 -16.45 -12.29
C GLY A 87 -0.34 -15.13 -12.86
N VAL A 88 -1.21 -14.42 -12.13
CA VAL A 88 -1.68 -13.10 -12.59
C VAL A 88 -0.52 -12.12 -12.78
N GLY A 89 -0.61 -11.24 -13.79
CA GLY A 89 0.46 -10.29 -14.10
C GLY A 89 0.69 -9.21 -13.05
N ALA A 90 -0.35 -8.85 -12.28
CA ALA A 90 -0.29 -7.94 -11.14
C ALA A 90 -1.54 -8.09 -10.26
N ILE A 91 -1.44 -7.72 -8.98
CA ILE A 91 -2.56 -7.67 -8.04
C ILE A 91 -2.87 -6.20 -7.72
N ALA A 92 -4.08 -5.76 -8.06
CA ALA A 92 -4.60 -4.48 -7.64
C ALA A 92 -5.21 -4.60 -6.23
N VAL A 93 -4.78 -3.75 -5.30
CA VAL A 93 -5.23 -3.79 -3.91
C VAL A 93 -6.03 -2.54 -3.60
N LEU A 94 -7.33 -2.71 -3.37
CA LEU A 94 -8.22 -1.64 -2.95
C LEU A 94 -8.29 -1.59 -1.42
N GLY A 95 -7.51 -0.72 -0.79
CA GLY A 95 -7.43 -0.64 0.66
C GLY A 95 -6.34 0.29 1.17
N GLY A 96 -6.09 0.24 2.47
CA GLY A 96 -5.04 1.01 3.14
C GLY A 96 -3.72 0.26 3.32
N ASP A 97 -2.87 0.77 4.20
CA ASP A 97 -1.53 0.23 4.47
C ASP A 97 -1.60 -1.23 4.95
N GLY A 98 -2.47 -1.51 5.94
CA GLY A 98 -2.66 -2.87 6.46
C GLY A 98 -3.12 -3.89 5.42
N THR A 99 -4.02 -3.51 4.51
CA THR A 99 -4.47 -4.41 3.42
C THR A 99 -3.33 -4.69 2.44
N ASN A 100 -2.58 -3.65 2.04
CA ASN A 100 -1.43 -3.81 1.15
C ASN A 100 -0.36 -4.68 1.80
N ARG A 101 -0.08 -4.51 3.10
CA ARG A 101 0.86 -5.32 3.88
C ARG A 101 0.49 -6.81 3.86
N VAL A 102 -0.79 -7.13 4.09
CA VAL A 102 -1.29 -8.51 4.04
C VAL A 102 -1.12 -9.12 2.65
N VAL A 103 -1.45 -8.37 1.61
CA VAL A 103 -1.30 -8.85 0.22
C VAL A 103 0.17 -9.05 -0.13
N VAL A 104 1.04 -8.08 0.15
CA VAL A 104 2.50 -8.16 -0.10
C VAL A 104 3.12 -9.37 0.60
N ALA A 105 2.72 -9.66 1.84
CA ALA A 105 3.21 -10.82 2.58
C ALA A 105 2.84 -12.17 1.93
N ASN A 106 1.81 -12.19 1.07
CA ASN A 106 1.19 -13.41 0.54
C ASN A 106 1.18 -13.49 -1.00
N SER A 107 1.72 -12.49 -1.70
CA SER A 107 1.70 -12.40 -3.17
C SER A 107 2.94 -12.96 -3.86
N GLY A 108 3.95 -13.40 -3.10
CA GLY A 108 5.24 -13.81 -3.65
C GLY A 108 5.87 -12.69 -4.50
N ASN A 109 6.24 -13.01 -5.74
CA ASN A 109 6.87 -12.04 -6.66
C ASN A 109 5.89 -11.28 -7.56
N THR A 110 4.58 -11.49 -7.37
CA THR A 110 3.53 -10.83 -8.17
C THR A 110 3.49 -9.33 -7.84
N PRO A 111 3.63 -8.44 -8.84
CA PRO A 111 3.63 -6.99 -8.62
C PRO A 111 2.31 -6.47 -8.05
N ILE A 112 2.40 -5.49 -7.16
CA ILE A 112 1.24 -4.89 -6.49
C ILE A 112 0.91 -3.51 -7.06
N ALA A 113 -0.37 -3.22 -7.23
CA ALA A 113 -0.87 -1.88 -7.55
C ALA A 113 -1.84 -1.42 -6.45
N GLY A 114 -1.32 -0.71 -5.46
CA GLY A 114 -2.12 -0.17 -4.36
C GLY A 114 -3.01 0.98 -4.82
N VAL A 115 -4.29 0.93 -4.44
CA VAL A 115 -5.29 1.99 -4.65
C VAL A 115 -5.90 2.34 -3.30
N SER A 116 -5.56 3.54 -2.83
CA SER A 116 -6.03 4.02 -1.54
C SER A 116 -7.54 4.24 -1.53
N THR A 117 -8.23 3.71 -0.51
CA THR A 117 -9.66 3.98 -0.23
C THR A 117 -9.89 5.04 0.84
N GLY A 118 -8.83 5.69 1.30
CA GLY A 118 -8.88 6.67 2.38
C GLY A 118 -7.80 7.75 2.22
N THR A 119 -7.82 8.73 3.10
CA THR A 119 -6.87 9.85 3.09
C THR A 119 -5.73 9.68 4.09
N ASN A 120 -5.73 8.60 4.87
CA ASN A 120 -4.75 8.33 5.92
C ASN A 120 -3.92 7.07 5.61
N ASN A 121 -3.38 7.00 4.40
CA ASN A 121 -2.55 5.88 3.99
C ASN A 121 -1.21 6.43 3.52
N ALA A 122 -0.13 5.90 4.08
CA ALA A 122 1.21 6.30 3.70
C ALA A 122 1.73 5.43 2.54
N PHE A 123 1.29 4.18 2.39
CA PHE A 123 1.81 3.25 1.38
C PHE A 123 1.16 3.39 -0.01
N PRO A 124 -0.14 3.12 -0.25
CA PRO A 124 -0.76 3.36 -1.53
C PRO A 124 -0.91 4.87 -1.76
N GLU A 125 -0.31 5.38 -2.83
CA GLU A 125 -0.49 6.78 -3.22
C GLU A 125 -1.97 7.08 -3.53
N LEU A 126 -2.42 8.28 -3.19
CA LEU A 126 -3.73 8.78 -3.59
C LEU A 126 -3.72 9.08 -5.09
N ARG A 127 -4.21 8.13 -5.88
CA ARG A 127 -4.20 8.22 -7.35
C ARG A 127 -5.57 7.93 -7.95
N GLU A 128 -5.83 8.52 -9.10
CA GLU A 128 -7.03 8.23 -9.88
C GLU A 128 -7.01 6.75 -10.34
N PRO A 129 -8.05 5.95 -10.00
CA PRO A 129 -8.08 4.52 -10.31
C PRO A 129 -8.07 4.15 -11.79
N THR A 130 -8.67 4.94 -12.68
CA THR A 130 -8.62 4.71 -14.13
C THR A 130 -7.19 4.76 -14.65
N ILE A 131 -6.41 5.75 -14.20
CA ILE A 131 -4.97 5.86 -14.54
C ILE A 131 -4.19 4.68 -13.98
N THR A 132 -4.51 4.24 -12.76
CA THR A 132 -3.89 3.04 -12.17
C THR A 132 -4.21 1.80 -12.99
N GLY A 133 -5.49 1.58 -13.35
CA GLY A 133 -5.91 0.45 -14.19
C GLY A 133 -5.25 0.46 -15.57
N LEU A 134 -5.10 1.65 -16.18
CA LEU A 134 -4.44 1.81 -17.46
C LEU A 134 -2.95 1.46 -17.38
N ALA A 135 -2.24 1.96 -16.38
CA ALA A 135 -0.83 1.63 -16.17
C ALA A 135 -0.61 0.15 -15.83
N VAL A 136 -1.48 -0.45 -15.02
CA VAL A 136 -1.45 -1.90 -14.75
C VAL A 136 -1.65 -2.66 -16.06
N GLY A 137 -2.64 -2.28 -16.87
CA GLY A 137 -2.92 -2.93 -18.14
C GLY A 137 -1.73 -2.86 -19.10
N LEU A 138 -1.13 -1.67 -19.25
CA LEU A 138 0.07 -1.46 -20.07
C LEU A 138 1.27 -2.29 -19.59
N ALA A 139 1.42 -2.45 -18.27
CA ALA A 139 2.46 -3.27 -17.67
C ALA A 139 2.25 -4.77 -17.93
N VAL A 140 1.06 -5.31 -17.60
CA VAL A 140 0.80 -6.75 -17.68
C VAL A 140 0.63 -7.28 -19.10
N THR A 141 0.27 -6.41 -20.05
CA THR A 141 0.24 -6.74 -21.48
C THR A 141 1.60 -6.57 -22.18
N GLY A 142 2.64 -6.13 -21.45
CA GLY A 142 4.00 -5.97 -21.98
C GLY A 142 4.19 -4.79 -22.92
N GLN A 143 3.21 -3.89 -23.03
CA GLN A 143 3.32 -2.68 -23.85
C GLN A 143 4.31 -1.66 -23.26
N VAL A 144 4.44 -1.66 -21.92
CA VAL A 144 5.53 -0.96 -21.22
C VAL A 144 6.56 -2.02 -20.79
N PRO A 145 7.86 -1.85 -21.13
CA PRO A 145 8.89 -2.79 -20.72
C PRO A 145 9.02 -2.93 -19.20
N PRO A 146 9.35 -4.11 -18.65
CA PRO A 146 9.37 -4.38 -17.21
C PRO A 146 10.19 -3.40 -16.37
N GLU A 147 11.31 -2.90 -16.90
CA GLU A 147 12.20 -1.95 -16.22
C GLU A 147 11.59 -0.55 -16.00
N TYR A 148 10.54 -0.21 -16.74
CA TYR A 148 9.72 0.98 -16.50
C TYR A 148 8.40 0.62 -15.81
N ALA A 149 7.87 -0.57 -16.09
CA ALA A 149 6.55 -0.98 -15.63
C ALA A 149 6.51 -1.30 -14.14
N PHE A 150 7.61 -1.81 -13.59
CA PHE A 150 7.69 -2.24 -12.20
C PHE A 150 8.81 -1.50 -11.47
N GLN A 151 8.58 -1.18 -10.21
CA GLN A 151 9.59 -0.67 -9.30
C GLN A 151 9.77 -1.62 -8.13
N ASP A 152 11.02 -1.80 -7.72
CA ASP A 152 11.36 -2.51 -6.49
C ASP A 152 11.09 -1.62 -5.27
N ASN A 153 10.58 -2.23 -4.21
CA ASN A 153 10.24 -1.55 -2.97
C ASN A 153 10.95 -2.21 -1.79
N LYS A 154 11.20 -1.39 -0.78
CA LYS A 154 11.74 -1.80 0.52
C LYS A 154 10.61 -2.05 1.52
N LEU A 155 10.89 -2.89 2.51
CA LEU A 155 10.02 -3.14 3.67
C LEU A 155 10.86 -3.27 4.95
N LEU A 156 10.22 -3.11 6.10
CA LEU A 156 10.79 -3.46 7.39
C LEU A 156 10.35 -4.89 7.73
N GLU A 157 11.31 -5.76 7.97
CA GLU A 157 11.08 -7.10 8.51
C GLU A 157 11.28 -7.06 10.02
N VAL A 158 10.29 -7.56 10.75
CA VAL A 158 10.32 -7.66 12.21
C VAL A 158 10.29 -9.14 12.58
N ARG A 159 11.21 -9.54 13.46
CA ARG A 159 11.24 -10.88 14.05
C ARG A 159 11.10 -10.77 15.55
N VAL A 160 10.21 -11.57 16.11
CA VAL A 160 10.08 -11.81 17.55
C VAL A 160 10.13 -13.33 17.72
N ASN A 161 11.27 -13.86 18.17
CA ASN A 161 11.57 -15.29 18.14
C ASN A 161 11.41 -15.86 16.71
N ASP A 162 10.52 -16.85 16.55
CA ASP A 162 10.21 -17.48 15.28
C ASP A 162 9.15 -16.72 14.46
N ASP A 163 8.42 -15.78 15.08
CA ASP A 163 7.40 -14.99 14.41
C ASP A 163 8.04 -13.94 13.52
N ARG A 164 7.71 -13.98 12.24
CA ARG A 164 8.18 -13.03 11.23
C ARG A 164 6.99 -12.26 10.68
N GLU A 165 7.05 -10.94 10.83
CA GLU A 165 6.09 -10.00 10.25
C GLU A 165 6.81 -8.95 9.40
N ILE A 166 6.05 -8.22 8.59
CA ILE A 166 6.55 -7.13 7.76
C ILE A 166 5.75 -5.85 8.00
N ALA A 167 6.37 -4.70 7.77
CA ALA A 167 5.74 -3.40 7.64
C ALA A 167 6.23 -2.72 6.35
N LEU A 168 5.33 -2.05 5.63
CA LEU A 168 5.63 -1.38 4.37
C LEU A 168 6.16 0.04 4.57
N VAL A 169 5.74 0.71 5.64
CA VAL A 169 6.01 2.12 5.92
C VAL A 169 6.80 2.26 7.21
N ASP A 170 6.22 1.84 8.34
CA ASP A 170 6.79 2.12 9.64
C ASP A 170 6.56 1.03 10.69
N VAL A 171 7.50 0.98 11.64
CA VAL A 171 7.49 0.11 12.81
C VAL A 171 7.69 0.98 14.03
N ALA A 172 6.70 1.04 14.92
CA ALA A 172 6.77 1.79 16.16
C ALA A 172 6.96 0.85 17.36
N VAL A 173 7.93 1.15 18.22
CA VAL A 173 8.17 0.43 19.47
C VAL A 173 7.60 1.24 20.63
N VAL A 174 6.80 0.59 21.46
CA VAL A 174 6.12 1.17 22.62
C VAL A 174 6.55 0.44 23.89
N ALA A 175 6.79 1.17 24.99
CA ALA A 175 7.27 0.59 26.25
C ALA A 175 6.21 -0.13 27.11
N GLU A 176 4.98 -0.35 26.62
CA GLU A 176 3.87 -0.95 27.39
C GLU A 176 3.62 -2.42 26.98
N ARG A 177 3.42 -3.31 27.96
CA ARG A 177 3.18 -4.77 27.76
C ARG A 177 1.71 -5.13 27.44
N PHE A 178 0.75 -4.26 27.75
CA PHE A 178 -0.68 -4.55 27.72
C PHE A 178 -1.45 -3.41 27.09
N VAL A 179 -2.29 -3.75 26.10
CA VAL A 179 -3.31 -2.82 25.60
C VAL A 179 -4.69 -3.44 25.78
N GLY A 180 -5.39 -3.01 26.84
CA GLY A 180 -6.84 -3.03 26.81
C GLY A 180 -7.29 -2.11 25.68
N ALA A 181 -8.09 -2.63 24.76
CA ALA A 181 -8.47 -2.01 23.49
C ALA A 181 -8.53 -0.46 23.52
N ARG A 182 -7.81 0.18 22.59
CA ARG A 182 -7.93 1.59 22.12
C ARG A 182 -7.01 2.69 22.71
N ALA A 183 -5.95 2.40 23.45
CA ALA A 183 -5.08 3.45 24.04
C ALA A 183 -3.70 3.67 23.36
N ILE A 184 -3.52 3.26 22.10
CA ILE A 184 -2.19 3.07 21.46
C ILE A 184 -1.58 4.36 20.86
N TRP A 185 -2.32 5.45 20.79
CA TRP A 185 -1.88 6.67 20.11
C TRP A 185 -1.26 7.72 21.03
N LYS A 186 -0.75 7.32 22.20
CA LYS A 186 -0.03 8.26 23.07
C LYS A 186 1.44 8.29 22.65
N THR A 187 1.80 9.33 21.91
CA THR A 187 3.17 9.58 21.46
C THR A 187 4.20 9.50 22.59
N ALA A 188 3.79 9.84 23.82
CA ALA A 188 4.59 9.74 25.05
C ALA A 188 5.19 8.35 25.35
N ASN A 189 4.56 7.28 24.86
CA ASN A 189 4.98 5.89 25.13
C ASN A 189 5.87 5.30 24.03
N PHE A 190 6.03 5.99 22.90
CA PHE A 190 6.94 5.55 21.86
C PHE A 190 8.39 5.67 22.31
N ARG A 191 9.21 4.75 21.81
CA ARG A 191 10.64 4.64 22.13
C ARG A 191 11.50 4.57 20.89
N ASP A 192 11.03 3.85 19.88
CA ASP A 192 11.63 3.85 18.56
C ASP A 192 10.56 3.97 17.50
N LEU A 193 10.92 4.64 16.41
CA LEU A 193 10.19 4.64 15.15
C LEU A 193 11.18 4.29 14.05
N PHE A 194 10.96 3.17 13.38
CA PHE A 194 11.72 2.76 12.19
C PHE A 194 10.85 3.01 10.97
N THR A 195 11.40 3.59 9.90
CA THR A 195 10.65 3.84 8.67
C THR A 195 11.41 3.40 7.44
N THR A 196 10.67 2.90 6.45
CA THR A 196 11.17 2.72 5.10
C THR A 196 11.35 4.07 4.43
N PHE A 197 10.33 4.94 4.47
CA PHE A 197 10.35 6.29 3.92
C PHE A 197 9.59 7.25 4.84
N GLY A 198 9.80 8.55 4.64
CA GLY A 198 9.10 9.60 5.36
C GLY A 198 8.98 10.81 4.44
N LEU A 199 7.78 11.04 3.90
CA LEU A 199 7.51 12.17 3.02
C LEU A 199 7.06 13.38 3.86
N PRO A 200 7.56 14.60 3.60
CA PRO A 200 7.14 15.81 4.31
C PRO A 200 5.63 16.09 4.25
N GLU A 201 4.98 15.69 3.16
CA GLU A 201 3.54 15.78 2.94
C GLU A 201 2.75 14.58 3.50
N GLY A 202 3.43 13.66 4.19
CA GLY A 202 2.84 12.46 4.76
C GLY A 202 2.01 12.71 6.02
N ILE A 203 1.29 11.68 6.42
CA ILE A 203 0.47 11.62 7.64
C ILE A 203 0.78 10.30 8.37
N GLY A 204 0.48 10.22 9.66
CA GLY A 204 0.79 9.03 10.46
C GLY A 204 2.14 9.15 11.16
N MET A 205 2.64 8.04 11.69
CA MET A 205 3.91 8.01 12.42
C MET A 205 5.10 8.35 11.52
N SER A 206 5.10 7.87 10.28
CA SER A 206 6.11 8.22 9.28
C SER A 206 6.22 9.73 8.98
N SER A 207 5.20 10.55 9.28
CA SER A 207 5.28 12.01 9.15
C SER A 207 6.30 12.65 10.11
N ILE A 208 6.57 12.04 11.26
CA ILE A 208 7.65 12.47 12.17
C ILE A 208 8.98 12.43 11.41
N VAL A 209 9.26 11.34 10.70
CA VAL A 209 10.45 11.22 9.86
C VAL A 209 10.39 12.18 8.68
N GLY A 210 9.24 12.33 8.04
CA GLY A 210 9.06 13.25 6.92
C GLY A 210 9.40 14.71 7.24
N LEU A 211 9.08 15.17 8.45
CA LEU A 211 9.36 16.54 8.88
C LEU A 211 10.74 16.70 9.54
N LEU A 212 11.32 15.63 10.08
CA LEU A 212 12.59 15.68 10.81
C LEU A 212 13.80 15.32 9.93
N ALA A 213 13.69 14.27 9.12
CA ALA A 213 14.76 13.70 8.31
C ALA A 213 14.17 13.02 7.05
N PRO A 214 13.61 13.81 6.12
CA PRO A 214 12.83 13.31 4.99
C PRO A 214 13.60 12.29 4.15
N LEU A 215 12.85 11.35 3.60
CA LEU A 215 13.40 10.22 2.85
C LEU A 215 12.39 9.73 1.81
N ASP A 216 12.82 9.74 0.55
CA ASP A 216 12.01 9.21 -0.55
C ASP A 216 11.97 7.68 -0.55
N ARG A 217 10.91 7.14 -1.18
CA ARG A 217 10.70 5.69 -1.35
C ARG A 217 11.86 4.98 -2.04
N GLN A 218 12.51 5.65 -2.99
CA GLN A 218 13.60 5.09 -3.80
C GLN A 218 14.97 5.19 -3.12
N THR A 219 15.09 5.95 -2.03
CA THR A 219 16.36 6.01 -1.31
C THR A 219 16.65 4.62 -0.71
N PRO A 220 17.84 4.02 -0.86
CA PRO A 220 18.05 2.64 -0.42
C PRO A 220 17.96 2.41 1.09
N GLU A 221 18.35 3.42 1.87
CA GLU A 221 18.34 3.41 3.34
C GLU A 221 16.94 3.68 3.94
N GLY A 222 16.85 3.56 5.26
CA GLY A 222 15.69 3.94 6.09
C GLY A 222 16.09 4.93 7.19
N ARG A 223 15.18 5.18 8.12
CA ARG A 223 15.45 6.00 9.32
C ARG A 223 14.98 5.29 10.57
N ARG A 224 15.74 5.41 11.65
CA ARG A 224 15.23 5.19 13.00
C ARG A 224 15.27 6.51 13.75
N VAL A 225 14.18 6.81 14.43
CA VAL A 225 14.07 7.92 15.37
C VAL A 225 13.89 7.33 16.75
N ARG A 226 14.78 7.68 17.67
CA ARG A 226 14.57 7.40 19.09
C ARG A 226 13.66 8.48 19.64
N LEU A 227 12.58 8.06 20.28
CA LEU A 227 11.54 8.92 20.84
C LEU A 227 11.65 8.90 22.37
N VAL A 228 11.57 10.08 22.98
CA VAL A 228 11.71 10.24 24.42
C VAL A 228 10.55 11.09 24.96
N PRO A 229 10.17 10.94 26.25
CA PRO A 229 9.18 11.82 26.85
C PRO A 229 9.58 13.29 26.70
N LEU A 230 8.61 14.18 26.47
CA LEU A 230 8.86 15.61 26.20
C LEU A 230 9.68 16.27 27.31
N GLU A 231 9.50 15.86 28.57
CA GLU A 231 10.22 16.39 29.72
C GLU A 231 11.72 16.05 29.71
N ARG A 232 12.13 15.09 28.88
CA ARG A 232 13.51 14.61 28.73
C ARG A 232 14.09 14.90 27.34
N ALA A 233 13.33 15.56 26.47
CA ALA A 233 13.73 15.81 25.10
C ALA A 233 14.49 17.14 25.00
N ASP A 234 15.68 17.11 24.39
CA ASP A 234 16.40 18.35 24.04
C ASP A 234 15.76 19.07 22.83
N ALA A 235 15.00 18.33 22.03
CA ALA A 235 14.24 18.83 20.89
C ALA A 235 12.91 18.09 20.76
N SER A 236 11.89 18.77 20.26
CA SER A 236 10.59 18.20 19.92
C SER A 236 10.20 18.58 18.49
N ILE A 237 9.25 17.84 17.93
CA ILE A 237 8.64 18.15 16.64
C ILE A 237 7.12 18.07 16.74
N ILE A 238 6.45 18.95 16.01
CA ILE A 238 5.00 18.97 15.86
C ILE A 238 4.66 18.24 14.56
N ALA A 239 3.99 17.10 14.64
CA ALA A 239 3.74 16.22 13.49
C ALA A 239 2.26 15.81 13.35
N PRO A 240 1.74 15.66 12.11
CA PRO A 240 0.39 15.21 11.84
C PRO A 240 0.25 13.68 11.98
N ILE A 241 0.03 13.21 13.20
CA ILE A 241 -0.03 11.77 13.50
C ILE A 241 -1.32 11.11 12.99
N ALA A 242 -2.41 11.85 12.82
CA ALA A 242 -3.64 11.35 12.20
C ALA A 242 -4.50 12.50 11.60
N PRO A 243 -5.55 12.23 10.81
CA PRO A 243 -6.38 13.28 10.22
C PRO A 243 -7.04 14.16 11.28
N GLY A 244 -6.63 15.44 11.33
CA GLY A 244 -7.08 16.40 12.35
C GLY A 244 -6.42 16.24 13.72
N LEU A 245 -5.38 15.42 13.84
CA LEU A 245 -4.59 15.22 15.05
C LEU A 245 -3.13 15.60 14.78
N ILE A 246 -2.69 16.67 15.42
CA ILE A 246 -1.31 17.12 15.42
C ILE A 246 -0.81 16.94 16.85
N GLU A 247 0.32 16.25 17.01
CA GLU A 247 0.94 15.97 18.31
C GLU A 247 2.37 16.49 18.34
N GLU A 248 2.78 16.94 19.53
CA GLU A 248 4.18 17.24 19.81
C GLU A 248 4.90 15.96 20.28
N VAL A 249 6.07 15.69 19.72
CA VAL A 249 6.81 14.45 19.95
C VAL A 249 8.26 14.77 20.31
N GLY A 250 8.74 14.23 21.44
CA GLY A 250 10.11 14.40 21.91
C GLY A 250 11.11 13.53 21.13
N ILE A 251 12.20 14.14 20.67
CA ILE A 251 13.22 13.51 19.83
C ILE A 251 14.49 13.23 20.67
N GLY A 252 14.87 11.96 20.75
CA GLY A 252 16.11 11.50 21.39
C GLY A 252 17.27 11.27 20.40
N GLY A 253 17.00 11.30 19.10
CA GLY A 253 18.00 11.23 18.04
C GLY A 253 17.48 10.56 16.78
N VAL A 254 18.19 10.79 15.67
CA VAL A 254 17.89 10.21 14.37
C VAL A 254 19.11 9.44 13.88
N GLU A 255 18.91 8.22 13.43
CA GLU A 255 19.95 7.40 12.81
C GLU A 255 19.49 6.87 11.45
N ARG A 256 20.46 6.72 10.55
CA ARG A 256 20.25 6.07 9.26
C ARG A 256 20.16 4.55 9.48
N MET A 257 19.19 3.92 8.84
CA MET A 257 19.11 2.46 8.78
C MET A 257 19.70 1.96 7.47
N ASP A 258 20.85 1.31 7.55
CA ASP A 258 21.43 0.64 6.39
C ASP A 258 20.70 -0.67 6.05
N PRO A 259 20.53 -0.99 4.75
CA PRO A 259 19.91 -2.24 4.33
C PRO A 259 20.57 -3.47 4.97
N ASN A 260 19.72 -4.41 5.36
CA ASN A 260 20.09 -5.70 5.94
C ASN A 260 20.82 -5.66 7.30
N VAL A 261 21.04 -4.50 7.90
CA VAL A 261 21.54 -4.36 9.27
C VAL A 261 20.41 -4.67 10.26
N LEU A 262 20.73 -5.42 11.32
CA LEU A 262 19.80 -5.73 12.41
C LEU A 262 19.79 -4.60 13.42
N PHE A 263 18.60 -4.10 13.74
CA PHE A 263 18.35 -3.14 14.79
C PHE A 263 17.57 -3.80 15.92
N LEU A 264 17.92 -3.47 17.16
CA LEU A 264 17.21 -3.91 18.35
C LEU A 264 16.33 -2.76 18.87
N PRO A 265 15.15 -3.07 19.45
CA PRO A 265 14.39 -2.10 20.21
C PRO A 265 15.24 -1.45 21.31
N SER A 266 15.00 -0.17 21.61
CA SER A 266 15.67 0.57 22.68
C SER A 266 15.19 0.17 24.08
N VAL A 267 14.14 -0.63 24.17
CA VAL A 267 13.59 -1.19 25.41
C VAL A 267 13.64 -2.71 25.36
N SER A 268 13.84 -3.34 26.52
CA SER A 268 13.87 -4.81 26.64
C SER A 268 12.48 -5.44 26.70
N VAL A 269 11.43 -4.63 26.76
CA VAL A 269 10.06 -5.11 26.87
C VAL A 269 9.07 -4.08 26.34
N GLY A 270 8.03 -4.53 25.64
CA GLY A 270 7.01 -3.66 25.10
C GLY A 270 6.17 -4.30 24.02
N SER A 271 5.67 -3.47 23.13
CA SER A 271 4.97 -3.88 21.91
C SER A 271 5.53 -3.20 20.68
N ILE A 272 5.34 -3.84 19.53
CA ILE A 272 5.74 -3.37 18.21
C ILE A 272 4.47 -3.23 17.37
N ALA A 273 4.20 -2.02 16.90
CA ALA A 273 3.14 -1.75 15.94
C ALA A 273 3.72 -1.68 14.51
N LEU A 274 3.07 -2.33 13.57
CA LEU A 274 3.46 -2.46 12.16
C LEU A 274 2.44 -1.74 11.29
N ASP A 275 2.85 -0.67 10.61
CA ASP A 275 1.99 0.21 9.80
C ASP A 275 0.71 0.67 10.53
N GLY A 276 0.75 0.74 11.87
CA GLY A 276 -0.39 1.12 12.73
C GLY A 276 -1.54 0.09 12.83
N GLU A 277 -1.42 -1.10 12.24
CA GLU A 277 -2.54 -2.04 12.06
C GLU A 277 -2.33 -3.42 12.72
N ARG A 278 -1.06 -3.82 12.94
CA ARG A 278 -0.71 -5.12 13.53
C ARG A 278 0.25 -4.93 14.69
N GLU A 279 0.07 -5.73 15.74
CA GLU A 279 0.86 -5.64 16.96
C GLU A 279 1.51 -6.97 17.32
N LEU A 280 2.76 -6.89 17.78
CA LEU A 280 3.50 -7.98 18.42
C LEU A 280 3.91 -7.52 19.81
N THR A 281 3.79 -8.38 20.80
CA THR A 281 4.34 -8.14 22.14
C THR A 281 5.67 -8.86 22.30
N PHE A 282 6.57 -8.29 23.08
CA PHE A 282 7.87 -8.90 23.39
C PHE A 282 8.29 -8.57 24.81
N SER A 283 9.21 -9.36 25.35
CA SER A 283 9.72 -9.30 26.71
C SER A 283 11.23 -9.52 26.74
N GLU A 284 11.82 -9.48 27.94
CA GLU A 284 13.27 -9.62 28.14
C GLU A 284 13.82 -10.98 27.70
N THR A 285 12.95 -11.98 27.52
CA THR A 285 13.34 -13.33 27.09
C THR A 285 13.23 -13.54 25.58
N ASP A 286 12.65 -12.59 24.84
CA ASP A 286 12.38 -12.74 23.42
C ASP A 286 13.56 -12.20 22.58
N ASP A 287 13.90 -12.90 21.50
CA ASP A 287 14.84 -12.40 20.50
C ASP A 287 14.12 -11.49 19.50
N VAL A 288 14.44 -10.20 19.52
CA VAL A 288 13.73 -9.20 18.72
C VAL A 288 14.68 -8.50 17.77
N SER A 289 14.33 -8.46 16.49
CA SER A 289 15.09 -7.68 15.51
C SER A 289 14.21 -6.99 14.48
N ILE A 290 14.64 -5.81 14.06
CA ILE A 290 14.07 -5.03 12.97
C ILE A 290 15.13 -4.89 11.89
N ARG A 291 14.77 -5.16 10.64
CA ARG A 291 15.69 -5.10 9.51
C ARG A 291 15.04 -4.45 8.30
N LEU A 292 15.72 -3.47 7.70
CA LEU A 292 15.33 -2.94 6.40
C LEU A 292 15.73 -3.92 5.28
N LYS A 293 14.76 -4.36 4.48
CA LYS A 293 14.95 -5.19 3.30
C LYS A 293 14.70 -4.34 2.06
N THR A 294 15.69 -4.23 1.17
CA THR A 294 15.51 -3.68 -0.17
C THR A 294 15.06 -4.77 -1.13
N ASP A 295 14.54 -4.36 -2.30
CA ASP A 295 14.13 -5.26 -3.39
C ASP A 295 13.21 -6.39 -2.92
N ALA A 296 12.35 -6.06 -1.96
CA ALA A 296 11.60 -7.04 -1.19
C ALA A 296 10.29 -7.43 -1.88
N PHE A 297 9.71 -6.50 -2.65
CA PHE A 297 8.54 -6.73 -3.47
C PHE A 297 8.45 -5.67 -4.57
N ARG A 298 7.64 -5.94 -5.60
CA ARG A 298 7.46 -5.02 -6.74
C ARG A 298 6.11 -4.34 -6.69
N THR A 299 6.06 -3.10 -7.13
CA THR A 299 4.80 -2.41 -7.45
C THR A 299 4.77 -1.97 -8.90
N VAL A 300 3.58 -1.77 -9.45
CA VAL A 300 3.43 -1.11 -10.77
C VAL A 300 3.82 0.36 -10.64
N ASN A 301 4.80 0.79 -11.43
CA ASN A 301 5.26 2.18 -11.47
C ASN A 301 4.33 2.99 -12.40
N VAL A 302 3.20 3.41 -11.86
CA VAL A 302 2.17 4.12 -12.63
C VAL A 302 2.71 5.38 -13.32
N PRO A 303 3.47 6.28 -12.66
CA PRO A 303 4.04 7.44 -13.34
C PRO A 303 4.94 7.06 -14.53
N ALA A 304 5.82 6.07 -14.37
CA ALA A 304 6.71 5.65 -15.45
C ALA A 304 5.97 4.95 -16.60
N CYS A 305 4.98 4.10 -16.31
CA CYS A 305 4.10 3.51 -17.33
C CYS A 305 3.43 4.59 -18.18
N MET A 306 2.84 5.60 -17.53
CA MET A 306 2.12 6.66 -18.22
C MET A 306 3.06 7.57 -19.01
N ALA A 307 4.23 7.91 -18.46
CA ALA A 307 5.24 8.69 -19.15
C ALA A 307 5.78 7.95 -20.39
N PHE A 308 6.04 6.63 -20.28
CA PHE A 308 6.45 5.80 -21.39
C PHE A 308 5.37 5.74 -22.48
N ALA A 309 4.11 5.52 -22.08
CA ALA A 309 2.98 5.46 -23.01
C ALA A 309 2.80 6.77 -23.78
N ALA A 310 2.89 7.91 -23.11
CA ALA A 310 2.84 9.22 -23.75
C ALA A 310 3.99 9.43 -24.73
N LYS A 311 5.23 9.12 -24.30
CA LYS A 311 6.44 9.28 -25.14
C LYS A 311 6.41 8.40 -26.40
N ARG A 312 5.79 7.21 -26.31
CA ARG A 312 5.71 6.24 -27.41
C ARG A 312 4.40 6.31 -28.20
N GLY A 313 3.47 7.19 -27.82
CA GLY A 313 2.17 7.31 -28.48
C GLY A 313 1.30 6.06 -28.34
N LEU A 314 1.47 5.24 -27.28
CA LEU A 314 0.73 3.97 -27.11
C LEU A 314 -0.78 4.16 -27.02
N LEU A 315 -1.23 5.37 -26.65
CA LEU A 315 -2.63 5.73 -26.50
C LEU A 315 -3.11 6.69 -27.60
N THR A 316 -2.27 6.92 -28.62
CA THR A 316 -2.60 7.76 -29.77
C THR A 316 -3.23 6.90 -30.85
N ARG A 317 -4.38 7.34 -31.39
CA ARG A 317 -4.99 6.73 -32.57
C ARG A 317 -4.87 7.70 -33.73
N GLU A 318 -4.38 7.21 -34.87
CA GLU A 318 -4.47 7.97 -36.11
C GLU A 318 -5.93 8.02 -36.56
N VAL A 319 -6.42 9.22 -36.85
CA VAL A 319 -7.74 9.38 -37.48
C VAL A 319 -7.57 8.98 -38.93
N GLN A 320 -8.18 7.86 -39.34
CA GLN A 320 -8.36 7.59 -40.77
C GLN A 320 -9.30 8.65 -41.35
N THR A 321 -8.75 9.64 -42.04
CA THR A 321 -9.52 10.53 -42.91
C THR A 321 -10.06 9.66 -44.04
N ALA A 322 -11.35 9.32 -43.97
CA ALA A 322 -12.05 8.75 -45.11
C ALA A 322 -12.01 9.79 -46.23
N VAL A 323 -11.14 9.59 -47.22
CA VAL A 323 -11.19 10.33 -48.47
C VAL A 323 -12.50 9.92 -49.13
N HIS A 324 -13.49 10.79 -49.04
CA HIS A 324 -14.70 10.71 -49.85
C HIS A 324 -14.28 11.06 -51.28
N GLU A 325 -13.74 10.09 -52.02
CA GLU A 325 -13.70 10.17 -53.48
C GLU A 325 -15.13 10.03 -53.98
N ALA A 326 -15.82 11.17 -54.03
CA ALA A 326 -16.93 11.34 -54.94
C ALA A 326 -16.33 11.45 -56.34
N LEU A 327 -16.61 10.45 -57.19
CA LEU A 327 -16.84 10.56 -58.63
C LEU A 327 -17.54 9.30 -59.14
#